data_AF-A0A1V3TRR5-F1
#
_entry.id   AF-A0A1V3TRR5-F1
#
_cell.length_a   1.000
_cell.length_b   1.000
_cell.length_c   1.000
_cell.angle_alpha   90.00
_cell.angle_beta   90.00
_cell.angle_gamma   90.00
#
_symmetry.space_group_name_H-M   'P 1'
#
loop_
_entity.id
_entity.type
_entity.pdbx_description
1 polymer ?
#
loop_
_entity_poly.entity_id
_entity_poly.type
_entity_poly.pdbx_seq_one_letter_code
_entity_poly.pdbx_strand_id
1 'polypeptide(L)'
;MSIHDKAYAEKKLSQVGYYRLSGFEINLVRNLSAHHSRVWNRAFTDIAIPDFTKPHLAKFKKASAYFSGINLDQKAKSRLFSRIVVLWYLVSQTSTNYQWIEKVETLFKEFPTVPNAKLDSLGIMDGDLSIFNNFKGSK
;
A
#
# COMPACT_ATOMS: atom_id res chain seq x y z
N MET A 1 -4.03 -15.33 -34.65
CA MET A 1 -3.63 -15.88 -33.32
C MET A 1 -4.89 -16.24 -32.57
N SER A 2 -5.17 -17.54 -32.42
CA SER A 2 -6.39 -18.06 -31.76
C SER A 2 -6.07 -18.36 -30.30
N ILE A 3 -6.79 -17.75 -29.36
CA ILE A 3 -6.68 -18.07 -27.94
C ILE A 3 -7.69 -19.19 -27.65
N HIS A 4 -7.20 -20.41 -27.45
CA HIS A 4 -8.05 -21.58 -27.21
C HIS A 4 -8.72 -21.59 -25.83
N ASP A 5 -8.12 -20.94 -24.84
CA ASP A 5 -8.68 -20.81 -23.48
C ASP A 5 -8.68 -19.35 -23.06
N LYS A 6 -9.82 -18.69 -23.32
CA LYS A 6 -10.03 -17.28 -23.03
C LYS A 6 -9.97 -17.00 -21.52
N ALA A 7 -10.54 -17.89 -20.69
CA ALA A 7 -10.56 -17.72 -19.24
C ALA A 7 -9.15 -17.83 -18.63
N TYR A 8 -8.32 -18.74 -19.13
CA TYR A 8 -6.92 -18.84 -18.74
C TYR A 8 -6.11 -17.61 -19.18
N ALA A 9 -6.34 -17.11 -20.39
CA ALA A 9 -5.68 -15.90 -20.89
C ALA A 9 -6.05 -14.67 -20.05
N GLU A 10 -7.33 -14.47 -19.72
CA GLU A 10 -7.81 -13.40 -18.84
C GLU A 10 -7.20 -13.50 -17.43
N LYS A 11 -7.10 -14.72 -16.87
CA LYS A 11 -6.43 -14.96 -15.59
C LYS A 11 -4.94 -14.58 -15.62
N LYS A 12 -4.23 -14.92 -16.70
CA LYS A 12 -2.81 -14.58 -16.84
C LYS A 12 -2.57 -13.09 -17.09
N LEU A 13 -3.41 -12.45 -17.91
CA LEU A 13 -3.35 -11.01 -18.16
C LEU A 13 -3.66 -10.21 -16.90
N SER A 14 -4.65 -10.62 -16.12
CA SER A 14 -4.94 -9.98 -14.83
C SER A 14 -3.75 -10.14 -13.87
N GLN A 15 -3.17 -11.34 -13.72
CA GLN A 15 -1.97 -11.54 -12.90
C GLN A 15 -0.81 -10.63 -13.32
N VAL A 16 -0.49 -10.58 -14.63
CA VAL A 16 0.59 -9.72 -15.15
C VAL A 16 0.27 -8.23 -14.91
N GLY A 17 -0.98 -7.82 -15.09
CA GLY A 17 -1.45 -6.47 -14.77
C GLY A 17 -1.26 -6.14 -13.29
N TYR A 18 -1.66 -7.02 -12.37
CA TYR A 18 -1.54 -6.82 -10.93
C TYR A 18 -0.09 -6.67 -10.46
N TYR A 19 0.82 -7.55 -10.89
CA TYR A 19 2.24 -7.48 -10.51
C TYR A 19 2.94 -6.28 -11.13
N ARG A 20 2.56 -5.91 -12.37
CA ARG A 20 3.05 -4.68 -13.00
C ARG A 20 2.57 -3.46 -12.26
N LEU A 21 1.28 -3.37 -11.91
CA LEU A 21 0.70 -2.19 -11.27
C LEU A 21 1.27 -1.98 -9.85
N SER A 22 1.33 -3.00 -9.01
CA SER A 22 1.86 -2.82 -7.64
C SER A 22 3.36 -2.48 -7.61
N GLY A 23 4.16 -3.14 -8.45
CA GLY A 23 5.60 -2.82 -8.61
C GLY A 23 5.86 -1.49 -9.29
N PHE A 24 5.04 -1.11 -10.28
CA PHE A 24 5.12 0.17 -10.98
C PHE A 24 4.87 1.34 -10.04
N GLU A 25 3.85 1.24 -9.17
CA GLU A 25 3.53 2.31 -8.23
C GLU A 25 4.64 2.56 -7.20
N ILE A 26 5.34 1.50 -6.76
CA ILE A 26 6.52 1.64 -5.88
C ILE A 26 7.68 2.28 -6.64
N ASN A 27 7.94 1.87 -7.89
CA ASN A 27 8.96 2.47 -8.73
C ASN A 27 8.70 3.94 -9.00
N LEU A 28 7.44 4.34 -9.20
CA LEU A 28 7.05 5.72 -9.39
C LEU A 28 7.35 6.56 -8.15
N VAL A 29 6.99 6.08 -6.95
CA VAL A 29 7.34 6.76 -5.69
C VAL A 29 8.85 6.91 -5.56
N ARG A 30 9.62 5.84 -5.81
CA ARG A 30 11.09 5.90 -5.77
C ARG A 30 11.64 6.92 -6.76
N ASN A 31 11.11 6.97 -7.98
CA ASN A 31 11.58 7.88 -9.02
C ASN A 31 11.30 9.33 -8.64
N LEU A 32 10.10 9.62 -8.15
CA LEU A 32 9.73 10.95 -7.64
C LEU A 32 10.65 11.37 -6.48
N SER A 33 10.93 10.47 -5.54
CA SER A 33 11.85 10.74 -4.43
C SER A 33 13.27 11.05 -4.91
N ALA A 34 13.80 10.29 -5.89
CA ALA A 34 15.12 10.54 -6.47
C ALA A 34 15.22 11.88 -7.21
N HIS A 35 14.11 12.34 -7.77
CA HIS A 35 13.97 13.67 -8.37
C HIS A 35 13.53 14.73 -7.36
N HIS A 36 13.58 14.46 -6.05
CA HIS A 36 13.17 15.36 -4.97
C HIS A 36 11.75 15.96 -5.16
N SER A 37 10.89 15.23 -5.85
CA SER A 37 9.53 15.65 -6.14
C SER A 37 8.64 15.50 -4.91
N ARG A 38 7.64 16.39 -4.80
CA ARG A 38 6.63 16.33 -3.74
C ARG A 38 5.74 15.10 -3.89
N VAL A 39 5.67 14.27 -2.85
CA VAL A 39 4.87 13.04 -2.83
C VAL A 39 3.71 13.05 -1.81
N TRP A 40 3.79 13.89 -0.77
CA TRP A 40 2.90 13.79 0.40
C TRP A 40 1.42 14.11 0.12
N ASN A 41 1.11 15.01 -0.81
CA ASN A 41 -0.26 15.38 -1.21
C ASN A 41 -0.59 14.97 -2.66
N ARG A 42 0.21 14.09 -3.25
CA ARG A 42 0.02 13.65 -4.64
C ARG A 42 -1.01 12.53 -4.69
N ALA A 43 -1.87 12.57 -5.71
CA ALA A 43 -2.73 11.45 -6.07
C ALA A 43 -2.02 10.57 -7.10
N PHE A 44 -2.22 9.28 -6.96
CA PHE A 44 -1.65 8.24 -7.81
C PHE A 44 -2.77 7.30 -8.27
N THR A 45 -2.43 6.33 -9.11
CA THR A 45 -3.35 5.23 -9.43
C THR A 45 -3.74 4.50 -8.15
N ASP A 46 -4.99 4.08 -8.04
CA ASP A 46 -5.43 3.31 -6.89
C ASP A 46 -4.65 2.01 -6.76
N ILE A 47 -4.13 1.75 -5.56
CA ILE A 47 -3.59 0.44 -5.25
C ILE A 47 -4.73 -0.57 -5.22
N ALA A 48 -4.62 -1.59 -6.05
CA ALA A 48 -5.53 -2.71 -6.06
C ALA A 48 -5.10 -3.73 -5.00
N ILE A 49 -5.80 -3.73 -3.85
CA ILE A 49 -5.65 -4.79 -2.84
C ILE A 49 -6.42 -6.03 -3.32
N PRO A 50 -5.80 -7.22 -3.32
CA PRO A 50 -6.48 -8.44 -3.72
C PRO A 50 -7.69 -8.73 -2.84
N ASP A 51 -8.77 -9.20 -3.48
CA ASP A 51 -9.93 -9.72 -2.77
C ASP A 51 -9.64 -11.15 -2.29
N PHE A 52 -9.31 -11.27 -1.01
CA PHE A 52 -8.95 -12.54 -0.38
C PHE A 52 -10.14 -13.49 -0.16
N THR A 53 -11.38 -13.04 -0.39
CA THR A 53 -12.56 -13.93 -0.36
C THR A 53 -12.58 -14.90 -1.55
N LYS A 54 -11.85 -14.58 -2.62
CA LYS A 54 -11.77 -15.43 -3.81
C LYS A 54 -11.07 -16.76 -3.49
N PRO A 55 -11.61 -17.92 -3.94
CA PRO A 55 -11.09 -19.24 -3.56
C PRO A 55 -9.60 -19.44 -3.81
N HIS A 56 -9.06 -18.89 -4.91
CA HIS A 56 -7.64 -19.02 -5.26
C HIS A 56 -6.69 -18.13 -4.44
N LEU A 57 -7.22 -17.15 -3.71
CA LEU A 57 -6.48 -16.21 -2.85
C LEU A 57 -6.69 -16.48 -1.35
N ALA A 58 -7.71 -17.26 -0.98
CA ALA A 58 -8.05 -17.60 0.40
C ALA A 58 -6.88 -18.25 1.19
N LYS A 59 -5.89 -18.83 0.49
CA LYS A 59 -4.66 -19.37 1.10
C LYS A 59 -3.78 -18.28 1.76
N PHE A 60 -3.90 -17.02 1.34
CA PHE A 60 -3.10 -15.90 1.87
C PHE A 60 -3.70 -15.31 3.14
N LYS A 61 -3.91 -16.14 4.17
CA LYS A 61 -4.57 -15.74 5.42
C LYS A 61 -3.87 -14.58 6.14
N LYS A 62 -2.52 -14.57 6.15
CA LYS A 62 -1.72 -13.49 6.74
C LYS A 62 -1.94 -12.15 6.04
N ALA A 63 -1.95 -12.16 4.71
CA ALA A 63 -2.22 -10.96 3.91
C ALA A 63 -3.65 -10.46 4.16
N SER A 64 -4.62 -11.36 4.16
CA SER A 64 -6.02 -11.03 4.42
C SER A 64 -6.18 -10.35 5.79
N ALA A 65 -5.64 -10.95 6.85
CA ALA A 65 -5.73 -10.38 8.20
C ALA A 65 -5.07 -9.00 8.29
N TYR A 66 -3.90 -8.85 7.69
CA TYR A 66 -3.17 -7.57 7.66
C TYR A 66 -3.96 -6.46 6.97
N PHE A 67 -4.41 -6.68 5.72
CA PHE A 67 -5.10 -5.65 4.96
C PHE A 67 -6.51 -5.36 5.49
N SER A 68 -7.20 -6.36 6.06
CA SER A 68 -8.48 -6.16 6.74
C SER A 68 -8.33 -5.32 8.02
N GLY A 69 -7.26 -5.50 8.79
CA GLY A 69 -7.01 -4.73 10.02
C GLY A 69 -6.69 -3.25 9.79
N ILE A 70 -6.18 -2.89 8.61
CA ILE A 70 -5.81 -1.50 8.27
C ILE A 70 -6.99 -0.75 7.65
N ASN A 71 -7.93 -1.45 7.00
CA ASN A 71 -9.13 -0.89 6.38
C ASN A 71 -8.85 0.36 5.51
N LEU A 72 -8.14 0.17 4.39
CA LEU A 72 -7.83 1.26 3.46
C LEU A 72 -9.09 1.76 2.73
N ASP A 73 -9.47 3.00 3.02
CA ASP A 73 -10.53 3.70 2.31
C ASP A 73 -10.11 4.07 0.88
N GLN A 74 -11.07 4.59 0.09
CA GLN A 74 -10.81 4.93 -1.30
C GLN A 74 -9.78 6.05 -1.44
N LYS A 75 -9.74 7.00 -0.51
CA LYS A 75 -8.74 8.06 -0.52
C LYS A 75 -7.36 7.46 -0.25
N ALA A 76 -7.17 6.66 0.79
CA ALA A 76 -5.89 6.05 1.12
C ALA A 76 -5.29 5.27 -0.06
N LYS A 77 -6.11 4.53 -0.82
CA LYS A 77 -5.67 3.77 -2.01
C LYS A 77 -4.99 4.62 -3.09
N SER A 78 -5.43 5.86 -3.27
CA SER A 78 -4.85 6.81 -4.23
C SER A 78 -3.67 7.63 -3.68
N ARG A 79 -3.34 7.49 -2.40
CA ARG A 79 -2.35 8.34 -1.71
C ARG A 79 -1.11 7.57 -1.27
N LEU A 80 -0.11 8.30 -0.74
CA LEU A 80 1.17 7.74 -0.32
C LEU A 80 1.01 6.69 0.78
N PHE A 81 0.03 6.85 1.68
CA PHE A 81 -0.16 5.94 2.81
C PHE A 81 -0.39 4.48 2.39
N SER A 82 -1.20 4.21 1.37
CA SER A 82 -1.39 2.84 0.88
C SER A 82 -0.10 2.23 0.31
N ARG A 83 0.79 3.01 -0.32
CA ARG A 83 2.11 2.51 -0.75
C ARG A 83 2.96 2.12 0.46
N ILE A 84 2.97 2.94 1.51
CA ILE A 84 3.69 2.64 2.75
C ILE A 84 3.16 1.34 3.37
N VAL A 85 1.83 1.17 3.41
CA VAL A 85 1.17 -0.04 3.91
C VAL A 85 1.59 -1.29 3.14
N VAL A 86 1.61 -1.23 1.81
CA VAL A 86 2.05 -2.37 0.96
C VAL A 86 3.54 -2.63 1.14
N LEU A 87 4.36 -1.59 1.15
CA LEU A 87 5.81 -1.71 1.36
C LEU A 87 6.12 -2.35 2.72
N TRP A 88 5.43 -1.93 3.78
CA TRP A 88 5.63 -2.50 5.10
C TRP A 88 5.26 -3.98 5.14
N TYR A 89 4.12 -4.35 4.56
CA TYR A 89 3.73 -5.76 4.44
C TYR A 89 4.81 -6.61 3.77
N LEU A 90 5.38 -6.13 2.66
CA LEU A 90 6.42 -6.84 1.92
C LEU A 90 7.71 -6.97 2.74
N VAL A 91 8.13 -5.89 3.40
CA VAL A 91 9.31 -5.89 4.27
C VAL A 91 9.13 -6.82 5.48
N SER A 92 7.94 -6.84 6.07
CA SER A 92 7.64 -7.70 7.22
C SER A 92 7.61 -9.19 6.86
N GLN A 93 7.46 -9.54 5.56
CA GLN A 93 7.59 -10.93 5.12
C GLN A 93 9.04 -11.41 5.03
N THR A 94 10.00 -10.50 4.88
CA THR A 94 11.41 -10.84 4.65
C THR A 94 12.30 -10.59 5.87
N SER A 95 11.91 -9.66 6.76
CA SER A 95 12.65 -9.34 7.97
C SER A 95 11.71 -8.96 9.13
N THR A 96 11.98 -9.51 10.31
CA THR A 96 11.19 -9.26 11.54
C THR A 96 11.80 -8.18 12.44
N ASN A 97 13.07 -7.81 12.21
CA ASN A 97 13.82 -6.89 13.08
C ASN A 97 13.95 -5.47 12.50
N TYR A 98 13.10 -5.11 11.54
CA TYR A 98 13.22 -3.82 10.86
C TYR A 98 12.32 -2.77 11.51
N GLN A 99 12.91 -1.71 12.07
CA GLN A 99 12.20 -0.63 12.76
C GLN A 99 11.68 0.48 11.83
N TRP A 100 11.59 0.23 10.52
CA TRP A 100 11.26 1.29 9.56
C TRP A 100 9.88 1.88 9.77
N ILE A 101 8.88 1.07 10.12
CA ILE A 101 7.54 1.58 10.36
C ILE A 101 7.48 2.53 11.57
N GLU A 102 8.30 2.27 12.60
CA GLU A 102 8.45 3.15 13.77
C GLU A 102 9.06 4.50 13.36
N LYS A 103 10.04 4.48 12.46
CA LYS A 103 10.63 5.71 11.91
C LYS A 103 9.63 6.51 11.06
N VAL A 104 8.80 5.82 10.27
CA VAL A 104 7.72 6.47 9.50
C VAL A 104 6.68 7.10 10.43
N GLU A 105 6.30 6.39 11.50
CA GLU A 105 5.40 6.93 12.53
C GLU A 105 5.97 8.21 13.16
N THR A 106 7.26 8.21 13.53
CA THR A 106 7.95 9.40 14.05
C THR A 106 7.95 10.56 13.07
N LEU A 107 8.24 10.32 11.79
CA LEU A 107 8.21 11.36 10.75
C LEU A 107 6.81 11.97 10.57
N PHE A 108 5.74 11.18 10.75
CA PHE A 108 4.38 11.70 10.71
C PHE A 108 3.98 12.46 11.97
N LYS A 109 4.56 12.13 13.13
CA LYS A 109 4.41 12.95 14.36
C LYS A 109 5.10 14.30 14.23
N GLU A 110 6.21 14.36 13.50
CA GLU A 110 6.96 15.58 13.18
C GLU A 110 6.36 16.35 11.98
N PHE A 111 5.21 15.92 11.46
CA PHE A 111 4.59 16.56 10.29
C PHE A 111 4.21 18.02 10.60
N PRO A 112 4.54 18.98 9.72
CA PRO A 112 4.40 20.40 10.03
C PRO A 112 2.94 20.81 10.23
N THR A 113 2.68 21.57 11.29
CA THR A 113 1.36 22.15 11.55
C THR A 113 1.21 23.45 10.77
N VAL A 114 0.77 23.35 9.51
CA VAL A 114 0.49 24.52 8.66
C VAL A 114 -0.90 24.39 8.01
N PRO A 115 -1.61 25.50 7.73
CA PRO A 115 -3.04 25.48 7.36
C PRO A 115 -3.41 24.55 6.19
N ASN A 116 -2.52 24.38 5.22
CA ASN A 116 -2.74 23.61 4.00
C ASN A 116 -2.03 22.24 3.99
N ALA A 117 -1.37 21.85 5.08
CA ALA A 117 -0.74 20.54 5.20
C ALA A 117 -1.42 19.75 6.31
N LYS A 118 -2.14 18.71 5.90
CA LYS A 118 -2.81 17.77 6.80
C LYS A 118 -2.33 16.36 6.50
N LEU A 119 -2.22 15.54 7.55
CA LEU A 119 -1.92 14.11 7.42
C LEU A 119 -2.96 13.37 6.57
N ASP A 120 -4.20 13.84 6.57
CA ASP A 120 -5.27 13.37 5.69
C ASP A 120 -4.93 13.48 4.19
N SER A 121 -4.08 14.44 3.77
CA SER A 121 -3.59 14.54 2.38
C SER A 121 -2.67 13.37 1.98
N LEU A 122 -2.04 12.70 2.96
CA LEU A 122 -1.28 11.48 2.75
C LEU A 122 -2.17 10.24 2.62
N GLY A 123 -3.48 10.37 2.88
CA GLY A 123 -4.44 9.27 2.91
C GLY A 123 -4.54 8.57 4.27
N ILE A 124 -4.18 9.25 5.36
CA ILE A 124 -4.42 8.76 6.72
C ILE A 124 -5.78 9.29 7.15
N MET A 125 -6.75 8.40 7.37
CA MET A 125 -8.11 8.77 7.76
C MET A 125 -8.07 9.64 9.03
N ASP A 126 -8.64 10.85 8.93
CA ASP A 126 -8.68 11.86 10.00
C ASP A 126 -7.31 12.24 10.62
N GLY A 127 -6.20 11.86 9.96
CA GLY A 127 -4.85 12.00 10.52
C GLY A 127 -4.57 11.11 11.72
N ASP A 128 -5.38 10.07 11.97
CA ASP A 128 -5.21 9.17 13.11
C ASP A 128 -3.98 8.27 12.94
N LEU A 129 -2.94 8.55 13.73
CA LEU A 129 -1.72 7.76 13.77
C LEU A 129 -1.85 6.49 14.64
N SER A 130 -2.98 6.26 15.32
CA SER A 130 -3.23 5.01 16.05
C SER A 130 -3.23 3.79 15.14
N ILE A 131 -3.49 3.98 13.84
CA ILE A 131 -3.39 2.96 12.80
C ILE A 131 -2.02 2.27 12.78
N PHE A 132 -0.97 2.95 13.26
CA PHE A 132 0.37 2.37 13.34
C PHE A 132 0.50 1.23 14.36
N ASN A 133 -0.41 1.14 15.34
CA ASN A 133 -0.46 0.03 16.28
C ASN A 133 -0.82 -1.29 15.58
N ASN A 134 -1.63 -1.23 14.51
CA ASN A 134 -1.99 -2.41 13.72
C ASN A 134 -0.78 -3.01 12.99
N PHE A 135 0.28 -2.22 12.75
CA PHE A 135 1.53 -2.70 12.17
C PHE A 135 2.44 -3.41 13.18
N LYS A 136 2.28 -3.12 14.49
CA LYS A 136 3.15 -3.66 15.56
C LYS A 136 2.69 -5.04 16.04
N GLY A 137 1.41 -5.35 15.90
CA GLY A 137 0.82 -6.65 16.23
C GLY A 137 1.08 -7.78 15.22
N SER A 138 1.81 -7.51 14.12
CA SER A 138 2.13 -8.51 13.08
C SER A 138 3.50 -9.19 13.27
N LYS A 139 4.16 -9.01 14.42
CA LYS A 139 5.40 -9.72 14.78
C LYS A 139 5.11 -11.14 15.26
#